data_AF-A0A6C0ECE0-F1
#
_entry.id   AF-A0A6C0ECE0-F1
#
_cell.length_a   1.000
_cell.length_b   1.000
_cell.length_c   1.000
_cell.angle_alpha   90.00
_cell.angle_beta   90.00
_cell.angle_gamma   90.00
#
_symmetry.space_group_name_H-M   'P 1'
#
loop_
_entity.id
_entity.type
_entity.pdbx_description
1 polymer ?
#
loop_
_entity_poly.entity_id
_entity_poly.type
_entity_poly.pdbx_seq_one_letter_code
_entity_poly.pdbx_strand_id
1 'polypeptide(L)'
;MKFKLINPYIIGQFNTEYDTKNALDAVKQFWSDLSPHLTNNVPNLVVTLQSGGDLYHYSIKEKFNSNKTSTYSIQNVNVKLTDKQKDNLLEQISSLKGKEENIQSGGRKKRYESTKVKLLDDSSSSSSSDSDSDYYDYKRYKRLSQPIGYWWYNPFVYKSITTKIYTPTFNVPLTPYVAIATLTLD
;
A
#
# COMPACT_ATOMS: atom_id res chain seq x y z
N MET A 1 -17.23 6.03 -14.43
CA MET A 1 -16.33 6.98 -13.73
C MET A 1 -15.17 6.14 -13.24
N LYS A 2 -13.94 6.63 -13.39
CA LYS A 2 -12.76 5.83 -13.06
C LYS A 2 -12.32 6.07 -11.62
N PHE A 3 -12.40 5.04 -10.79
CA PHE A 3 -11.94 5.05 -9.40
C PHE A 3 -10.62 4.29 -9.28
N LYS A 4 -9.63 4.91 -8.66
CA LYS A 4 -8.34 4.29 -8.36
C LYS A 4 -8.23 4.00 -6.87
N LEU A 5 -7.86 2.78 -6.51
CA LEU A 5 -7.50 2.43 -5.14
C LEU A 5 -6.14 3.04 -4.80
N ILE A 6 -6.11 3.88 -3.77
CA ILE A 6 -4.89 4.55 -3.32
C ILE A 6 -4.44 4.10 -1.92
N ASN A 7 -5.35 3.61 -1.09
CA ASN A 7 -4.99 3.06 0.22
C ASN A 7 -5.92 1.88 0.53
N PRO A 8 -5.44 0.63 0.56
CA PRO A 8 -4.05 0.20 0.36
C PRO A 8 -3.50 0.51 -1.04
N TYR A 9 -2.18 0.65 -1.14
CA TYR A 9 -1.44 0.70 -2.40
C TYR A 9 -0.92 -0.70 -2.71
N ILE A 10 -1.28 -1.24 -3.87
CA ILE A 10 -0.98 -2.63 -4.25
C ILE A 10 -0.14 -2.61 -5.52
N ILE A 11 0.98 -3.34 -5.52
CA ILE A 11 1.77 -3.61 -6.73
C ILE A 11 1.65 -5.10 -7.06
N GLY A 12 1.43 -5.41 -8.33
CA GLY A 12 1.31 -6.77 -8.85
C GLY A 12 0.43 -6.78 -10.10
N GLN A 13 -0.21 -7.92 -10.38
CA GLN A 13 -1.22 -8.06 -11.44
C GLN A 13 -2.65 -7.79 -10.95
N PHE A 14 -2.81 -7.42 -9.66
CA PHE A 14 -4.10 -7.14 -9.04
C PHE A 14 -4.71 -5.86 -9.61
N ASN A 15 -6.02 -5.89 -9.85
CA ASN A 15 -6.71 -4.72 -10.36
C ASN A 15 -6.86 -3.65 -9.26
N THR A 16 -6.36 -2.44 -9.52
CA THR A 16 -6.49 -1.30 -8.61
C THR A 16 -7.35 -0.17 -9.20
N GLU A 17 -7.88 -0.34 -10.40
CA GLU A 17 -8.66 0.67 -11.10
C GLU A 17 -10.01 0.08 -11.54
N TYR A 18 -11.10 0.76 -11.18
CA TYR A 18 -12.45 0.26 -11.37
C TYR A 18 -13.29 1.32 -12.10
N ASP A 19 -13.88 0.95 -13.23
CA ASP A 19 -14.83 1.81 -13.93
C ASP A 19 -16.26 1.47 -13.53
N THR A 20 -16.83 2.29 -12.65
CA THR A 20 -18.15 2.07 -12.08
C THR A 20 -18.96 3.36 -12.05
N LYS A 21 -20.25 3.24 -11.69
CA LYS A 21 -21.16 4.38 -11.57
C LYS A 21 -20.90 5.22 -10.32
N ASN A 22 -20.42 4.59 -9.24
CA ASN A 22 -20.18 5.25 -7.95
C ASN A 22 -19.05 4.55 -7.18
N ALA A 23 -18.48 5.24 -6.19
CA ALA A 23 -17.36 4.74 -5.40
C ALA A 23 -17.71 3.49 -4.58
N LEU A 24 -18.95 3.34 -4.12
CA LEU A 24 -19.40 2.16 -3.36
C LEU A 24 -19.31 0.89 -4.22
N ASP A 25 -19.72 0.95 -5.47
CA ASP A 25 -19.65 -0.19 -6.39
C ASP A 25 -18.20 -0.53 -6.76
N ALA A 26 -17.31 0.47 -6.84
CA ALA A 26 -15.89 0.23 -6.99
C ALA A 26 -15.30 -0.51 -5.76
N VAL A 27 -15.69 -0.15 -4.53
CA VAL A 27 -15.26 -0.87 -3.32
C VAL A 27 -15.81 -2.31 -3.28
N LYS A 28 -17.06 -2.52 -3.73
CA LYS A 28 -17.62 -3.88 -3.84
C LYS A 28 -16.82 -4.75 -4.82
N GLN A 29 -16.49 -4.21 -5.99
CA GLN A 29 -15.65 -4.91 -6.97
C GLN A 29 -14.26 -5.20 -6.38
N PHE A 30 -13.62 -4.20 -5.78
CA PHE A 30 -12.35 -4.39 -5.08
C PHE A 30 -12.40 -5.51 -4.04
N TRP A 31 -13.43 -5.53 -3.19
CA TRP A 31 -13.55 -6.58 -2.18
C TRP A 31 -13.83 -7.95 -2.79
N SER A 32 -14.62 -8.01 -3.85
CA SER A 32 -14.87 -9.23 -4.62
C SER A 32 -13.59 -9.78 -5.25
N ASP A 33 -12.70 -8.90 -5.71
CA ASP A 33 -11.42 -9.29 -6.30
C ASP A 33 -10.39 -9.67 -5.22
N LEU A 34 -10.39 -8.98 -4.07
CA LEU A 34 -9.43 -9.21 -2.99
C LEU A 34 -9.76 -10.45 -2.15
N SER A 35 -11.03 -10.64 -1.78
CA SER A 35 -11.42 -11.67 -0.82
C SER A 35 -11.01 -13.11 -1.17
N PRO A 36 -10.98 -13.55 -2.45
CA PRO A 36 -10.47 -14.87 -2.83
C PRO A 36 -8.98 -15.07 -2.56
N HIS A 37 -8.23 -13.99 -2.34
CA HIS A 37 -6.80 -14.02 -2.05
C HIS A 37 -6.49 -14.05 -0.55
N LEU A 38 -7.51 -14.06 0.32
CA LEU A 38 -7.36 -14.00 1.76
C LEU A 38 -7.51 -15.38 2.42
N THR A 39 -6.73 -15.65 3.46
CA THR A 39 -6.81 -16.89 4.26
C THR A 39 -7.66 -16.74 5.52
N ASN A 40 -7.64 -15.56 6.12
CA ASN A 40 -8.39 -15.26 7.33
C ASN A 40 -9.39 -14.14 7.07
N ASN A 41 -10.30 -13.98 8.01
CA ASN A 41 -11.15 -12.80 8.05
C ASN A 41 -10.33 -11.53 8.23
N VAL A 42 -10.82 -10.45 7.63
CA VAL A 42 -10.34 -9.10 7.91
C VAL A 42 -11.50 -8.35 8.57
N PRO A 43 -11.56 -8.35 9.92
CA PRO A 43 -12.73 -7.84 10.65
C PRO A 43 -13.12 -6.41 10.29
N ASN A 44 -12.12 -5.57 10.01
CA ASN A 44 -12.32 -4.22 9.55
C ASN A 44 -11.13 -3.78 8.68
N LEU A 45 -11.40 -3.48 7.42
CA LEU A 45 -10.46 -2.85 6.49
C LEU A 45 -11.04 -1.51 6.05
N VAL A 46 -10.27 -0.44 6.16
CA VAL A 46 -10.68 0.86 5.65
C VAL A 46 -9.92 1.15 4.37
N VAL A 47 -10.62 1.49 3.30
CA VAL A 47 -10.04 1.76 1.99
C VAL A 47 -10.32 3.18 1.54
N THR A 48 -9.41 3.73 0.74
CA THR A 48 -9.56 5.01 0.08
C THR A 48 -9.45 4.83 -1.43
N LEU A 49 -10.47 5.31 -2.13
CA LEU A 49 -10.49 5.47 -3.58
C LEU A 49 -10.28 6.95 -3.94
N GLN A 50 -9.65 7.19 -5.08
CA GLN A 50 -9.51 8.51 -5.69
C GLN A 50 -10.26 8.55 -7.03
N SER A 51 -11.02 9.61 -7.26
CA SER A 51 -11.63 9.91 -8.58
C SER A 51 -11.74 11.43 -8.74
N GLY A 52 -11.27 11.97 -9.86
CA GLY A 52 -11.42 13.40 -10.17
C GLY A 52 -10.76 14.38 -9.18
N GLY A 53 -9.83 13.91 -8.33
CA GLY A 53 -9.21 14.71 -7.25
C GLY A 53 -9.86 14.54 -5.88
N ASP A 54 -11.05 13.96 -5.83
CA ASP A 54 -11.77 13.65 -4.59
C ASP A 54 -11.34 12.30 -4.01
N LEU A 55 -11.39 12.21 -2.68
CA LEU A 55 -11.12 10.99 -1.92
C LEU A 55 -12.41 10.42 -1.33
N TYR A 56 -12.61 9.13 -1.52
CA TYR A 56 -13.76 8.40 -1.04
C TYR A 56 -13.31 7.30 -0.10
N HIS A 57 -13.80 7.34 1.14
CA HIS A 57 -13.38 6.41 2.19
C HIS A 57 -14.51 5.44 2.55
N TYR A 58 -14.17 4.16 2.64
CA TYR A 58 -15.12 3.11 2.99
C TYR A 58 -14.52 2.13 3.99
N SER A 59 -15.32 1.71 4.96
CA SER A 59 -14.99 0.62 5.89
C SER A 59 -15.70 -0.65 5.43
N ILE A 60 -14.91 -1.70 5.24
CA ILE A 60 -15.33 -3.05 4.93
C ILE A 60 -15.25 -3.83 6.23
N LYS A 61 -16.39 -4.28 6.75
CA LYS A 61 -16.47 -5.05 7.99
C LYS A 61 -16.94 -6.46 7.69
N GLU A 62 -16.14 -7.43 8.10
CA GLU A 62 -16.46 -8.85 7.97
C GLU A 62 -16.90 -9.41 9.31
N LYS A 63 -17.98 -10.18 9.30
CA LYS A 63 -18.51 -10.90 10.46
C LYS A 63 -18.62 -12.38 10.13
N PHE A 64 -18.10 -13.21 11.03
CA PHE A 64 -18.39 -14.64 11.01
C PHE A 64 -19.74 -14.92 11.63
N ASN A 65 -20.54 -15.70 10.92
CA ASN A 65 -21.71 -16.32 11.50
C ASN A 65 -21.35 -17.69 12.07
N SER A 66 -22.16 -18.17 13.02
CA SER A 66 -22.01 -19.48 13.68
C SER A 66 -21.87 -20.65 12.70
N ASN A 67 -22.36 -20.50 11.46
CA ASN A 67 -22.37 -21.52 10.42
C ASN A 67 -21.10 -21.50 9.54
N LYS A 68 -20.00 -20.89 10.00
CA LYS A 68 -18.72 -20.76 9.27
C LYS A 68 -18.83 -20.01 7.93
N THR A 69 -19.93 -19.31 7.70
CA THR A 69 -20.09 -18.38 6.58
C THR A 69 -19.69 -16.98 7.03
N SER A 70 -18.88 -16.30 6.22
CA SER A 70 -18.57 -14.90 6.45
C SER A 70 -19.54 -14.01 5.67
N THR A 71 -19.99 -12.94 6.32
CA THR A 71 -20.77 -11.89 5.68
C THR A 71 -20.01 -10.59 5.82
N TYR A 72 -20.03 -9.77 4.77
CA TYR A 72 -19.37 -8.47 4.80
C TYR A 72 -20.37 -7.33 4.62
N SER A 73 -20.01 -6.16 5.12
CA SER A 73 -20.76 -4.92 4.98
C SER A 73 -19.79 -3.81 4.60
N ILE A 74 -20.21 -2.93 3.69
CA ILE A 74 -19.43 -1.77 3.27
C ILE A 74 -20.18 -0.51 3.69
N GLN A 75 -19.50 0.36 4.42
CA GLN A 75 -20.07 1.61 4.93
C GLN A 75 -19.18 2.77 4.49
N ASN A 76 -19.79 3.84 3.98
CA ASN A 76 -19.06 5.09 3.79
C ASN A 76 -18.61 5.61 5.16
N VAL A 77 -17.37 6.09 5.25
CA VAL A 77 -16.83 6.66 6.48
C VAL A 77 -16.36 8.08 6.22
N ASN A 78 -16.79 9.00 7.09
CA ASN A 78 -16.33 10.38 7.02
C ASN A 78 -14.99 10.50 7.75
N VAL A 79 -13.90 10.51 6.98
CA VAL A 79 -12.54 10.72 7.48
C VAL A 79 -12.25 12.21 7.50
N LYS A 80 -12.08 12.75 8.71
CA LYS A 80 -11.68 14.15 8.90
C LYS A 80 -10.17 14.27 8.72
N LEU A 81 -9.72 14.40 7.48
CA LEU A 81 -8.33 14.69 7.15
C LEU A 81 -8.10 16.19 7.15
N THR A 82 -6.97 16.63 7.72
CA THR A 82 -6.46 17.98 7.44
C THR A 82 -5.84 18.00 6.05
N ASP A 83 -5.74 19.18 5.43
CA ASP A 83 -5.11 19.32 4.11
C ASP A 83 -3.69 18.75 4.10
N LYS A 84 -2.90 19.00 5.17
CA LYS A 84 -1.57 18.41 5.35
C LYS A 84 -1.56 16.88 5.33
N GLN A 85 -2.54 16.24 5.96
CA GLN A 85 -2.64 14.77 5.97
C GLN A 85 -3.03 14.22 4.60
N LYS A 86 -3.91 14.93 3.89
CA LYS A 86 -4.28 14.59 2.52
C LYS A 86 -3.06 14.70 1.59
N ASP A 87 -2.32 15.80 1.69
CA ASP A 87 -1.14 16.04 0.86
C ASP A 87 -0.04 15.02 1.14
N ASN A 88 0.24 14.72 2.42
CA ASN A 88 1.21 13.70 2.81
C ASN A 88 0.82 12.32 2.26
N LEU A 89 -0.47 11.93 2.36
CA LEU A 89 -0.95 10.69 1.76
C LEU A 89 -0.68 10.65 0.25
N LEU A 90 -1.04 11.72 -0.47
CA LEU A 90 -0.84 11.79 -1.92
C LEU A 90 0.64 11.81 -2.31
N GLU A 91 1.50 12.45 -1.52
CA GLU A 91 2.95 12.47 -1.70
C GLU A 91 3.55 11.08 -1.49
N GLN A 92 3.15 10.36 -0.43
CA GLN A 92 3.56 8.97 -0.19
C GLN A 92 3.18 8.06 -1.36
N ILE A 93 1.95 8.18 -1.86
CA ILE A 93 1.50 7.43 -3.04
C ILE A 93 2.28 7.81 -4.29
N SER A 94 2.56 9.09 -4.49
CA SER A 94 3.35 9.58 -5.63
C SER A 94 4.79 9.09 -5.57
N SER A 95 5.38 9.06 -4.38
CA SER A 95 6.72 8.50 -4.12
C SER A 95 6.74 6.99 -4.41
N LEU A 96 5.77 6.22 -3.90
CA LEU A 96 5.66 4.79 -4.19
C LEU A 96 5.51 4.52 -5.69
N LYS A 97 4.66 5.30 -6.38
CA LYS A 97 4.47 5.21 -7.82
C LYS A 97 5.74 5.55 -8.60
N GLY A 98 6.42 6.65 -8.25
CA GLY A 98 7.69 7.03 -8.87
C GLY A 98 8.77 5.97 -8.65
N LYS A 99 8.81 5.37 -7.46
CA LYS A 99 9.70 4.25 -7.16
C LYS A 99 9.34 2.99 -7.98
N GLU A 100 8.08 2.81 -8.37
CA GLU A 100 7.62 1.71 -9.23
C GLU A 100 7.99 1.94 -10.70
N GLU A 101 7.87 3.17 -11.19
CA GLU A 101 8.20 3.53 -12.58
C GLU A 101 9.71 3.58 -12.82
N ASN A 102 10.50 4.03 -11.84
CA ASN A 102 11.97 4.11 -11.93
C ASN A 102 12.70 2.75 -11.79
N ILE A 103 11.99 1.63 -12.02
CA ILE A 103 12.60 0.30 -12.03
C ILE A 103 13.42 0.15 -13.32
N GLN A 104 14.70 0.50 -13.25
CA GLN A 104 15.67 0.16 -14.30
C GLN A 104 15.73 -1.36 -14.50
N SER A 105 15.41 -1.81 -15.71
CA SER A 105 15.56 -3.18 -16.20
C SER A 105 17.02 -3.48 -16.52
N GLY A 106 17.83 -3.71 -15.49
CA GLY A 106 19.20 -4.21 -15.67
C GLY A 106 20.26 -3.11 -15.66
N GLY A 107 20.97 -3.01 -14.54
CA GLY A 107 22.22 -2.29 -14.43
C GLY A 107 23.18 -3.12 -13.59
N ARG A 108 24.34 -3.48 -14.15
CA ARG A 108 25.43 -4.15 -13.44
C ARG A 108 25.85 -3.26 -12.27
N LYS A 109 25.54 -3.64 -11.02
CA LYS A 109 26.08 -2.97 -9.83
C LYS A 109 27.60 -2.95 -9.98
N LYS A 110 28.20 -1.78 -10.20
CA LYS A 110 29.66 -1.63 -10.18
C LYS A 110 30.10 -2.03 -8.77
N ARG A 111 30.80 -3.17 -8.66
CA ARG A 111 31.58 -3.48 -7.46
C ARG A 111 32.60 -2.35 -7.35
N TYR A 112 32.51 -1.54 -6.30
CA TYR A 112 33.65 -0.75 -5.90
C TYR A 112 34.72 -1.75 -5.48
N GLU A 113 35.72 -1.88 -6.33
CA GLU A 113 36.92 -2.65 -6.07
C GLU A 113 37.61 -1.96 -4.90
N SER A 114 37.60 -2.63 -3.74
CA SER A 114 38.17 -2.14 -2.50
C SER A 114 39.68 -2.00 -2.65
N THR A 115 40.13 -0.85 -3.14
CA THR A 115 41.55 -0.49 -3.16
C THR A 115 41.89 0.20 -1.84
N LYS A 116 42.83 -0.42 -1.13
CA LYS A 116 43.46 0.06 0.10
C LYS A 116 43.88 1.54 0.02
N VAL A 117 43.37 2.31 0.99
CA VAL A 117 44.05 3.37 1.78
C VAL A 117 44.69 4.54 1.02
N LYS A 118 44.14 5.75 1.23
CA LYS A 118 44.86 6.89 1.87
C LYS A 118 43.88 7.97 2.31
N LEU A 119 43.98 8.35 3.59
CA LEU A 119 43.36 9.50 4.22
C LEU A 119 43.82 10.79 3.51
N LEU A 120 42.89 11.71 3.21
CA LEU A 120 42.83 13.08 3.73
C LEU A 120 41.85 13.94 2.92
N ASP A 121 41.07 14.69 3.69
CA ASP A 121 40.45 16.00 3.41
C ASP A 121 39.10 16.14 2.69
N ASP A 122 38.25 16.82 3.44
CA ASP A 122 37.20 17.78 3.09
C ASP A 122 36.08 17.37 2.11
N SER A 123 34.89 17.14 2.69
CA SER A 123 33.62 17.77 2.29
C SER A 123 32.45 16.98 2.87
N SER A 124 31.72 17.61 3.77
CA SER A 124 30.43 17.21 4.29
C SER A 124 29.41 16.87 3.18
N SER A 125 28.90 15.64 3.16
CA SER A 125 27.51 15.38 2.79
C SER A 125 27.02 14.12 3.52
N SER A 126 26.45 14.29 4.71
CA SER A 126 25.65 13.25 5.35
C SER A 126 24.35 13.09 4.55
N SER A 127 24.31 12.20 3.56
CA SER A 127 23.03 11.73 3.03
C SER A 127 22.58 10.55 3.89
N SER A 128 21.99 10.83 5.05
CA SER A 128 21.13 9.88 5.75
C SER A 128 19.95 9.55 4.82
N SER A 129 20.06 8.47 4.05
CA SER A 129 18.91 7.84 3.37
C SER A 129 18.67 6.47 3.98
N ASP A 130 18.25 6.47 5.25
CA ASP A 130 17.81 5.27 5.98
C ASP A 130 16.39 4.82 5.59
N SER A 131 15.85 5.26 4.45
CA SER A 131 14.51 4.88 3.97
C SER A 131 14.50 4.20 2.59
N ASP A 132 15.67 4.02 1.98
CA ASP A 132 15.81 3.32 0.71
C ASP A 132 16.11 1.82 0.86
N SER A 133 16.27 1.26 2.07
CA SER A 133 16.51 -0.20 2.20
C SER A 133 15.26 -1.03 1.87
N ASP A 134 14.12 -0.65 2.44
CA ASP A 134 12.95 -1.54 2.54
C ASP A 134 12.25 -1.69 1.19
N TYR A 135 12.19 -0.60 0.43
CA TYR A 135 11.73 -0.65 -0.96
C TYR A 135 12.75 -1.41 -1.84
N TYR A 136 14.04 -1.43 -1.55
CA TYR A 136 14.94 -2.23 -2.41
C TYR A 136 14.87 -3.73 -2.11
N ASP A 137 14.33 -4.13 -0.96
CA ASP A 137 14.10 -5.53 -0.63
C ASP A 137 12.89 -6.14 -1.34
N TYR A 138 11.75 -5.43 -1.52
CA TYR A 138 10.64 -5.98 -2.34
C TYR A 138 11.08 -6.25 -3.79
N LYS A 139 12.08 -5.53 -4.32
CA LYS A 139 12.60 -5.72 -5.69
C LYS A 139 13.07 -7.16 -5.96
N ARG A 140 13.53 -7.86 -4.93
CA ARG A 140 13.92 -9.29 -5.05
C ARG A 140 12.70 -10.20 -5.20
N TYR A 141 11.58 -9.81 -4.58
CA TYR A 141 10.33 -10.57 -4.56
C TYR A 141 9.41 -10.29 -5.76
N LYS A 142 9.56 -9.14 -6.45
CA LYS A 142 8.84 -8.82 -7.72
C LYS A 142 9.06 -9.85 -8.85
N ARG A 143 10.06 -10.72 -8.73
CA ARG A 143 10.30 -11.82 -9.69
C ARG A 143 9.23 -12.91 -9.65
N LEU A 144 8.34 -12.88 -8.65
CA LEU A 144 7.20 -13.79 -8.56
C LEU A 144 6.02 -13.15 -9.31
N SER A 145 5.56 -13.79 -10.38
CA SER A 145 4.34 -13.42 -11.13
C SER A 145 3.11 -13.67 -10.26
N GLN A 146 2.88 -12.80 -9.27
CA GLN A 146 1.79 -12.91 -8.31
C GLN A 146 0.78 -11.77 -8.51
N PRO A 147 -0.53 -12.04 -8.30
CA PRO A 147 -1.56 -11.00 -8.28
C PRO A 147 -1.19 -9.83 -7.37
N ILE A 148 -0.79 -10.11 -6.13
CA ILE A 148 -0.40 -9.13 -5.12
C ILE A 148 1.04 -9.43 -4.73
N GLY A 149 1.99 -8.60 -5.18
CA GLY A 149 3.42 -8.73 -4.86
C GLY A 149 3.88 -7.80 -3.74
N TYR A 150 3.27 -6.62 -3.64
CA TYR A 150 3.53 -5.65 -2.58
C TYR A 150 2.21 -5.06 -2.11
N TRP A 151 2.06 -4.96 -0.79
CA TRP A 151 0.89 -4.37 -0.14
C TRP A 151 1.39 -3.29 0.80
N TRP A 152 1.08 -2.04 0.50
CA TRP A 152 1.34 -0.93 1.41
C TRP A 152 0.04 -0.36 1.95
N TYR A 153 0.01 -0.03 3.23
CA TYR A 153 -1.17 0.52 3.87
C TYR A 153 -0.79 1.63 4.84
N ASN A 154 -1.46 2.78 4.73
CA ASN A 154 -1.34 3.85 5.71
C ASN A 154 -2.59 3.89 6.61
N PRO A 155 -2.49 3.35 7.84
CA PRO A 155 -3.61 3.34 8.78
C PRO A 155 -3.86 4.70 9.43
N PHE A 156 -2.88 5.60 9.44
CA PHE A 156 -2.96 6.88 10.16
C PHE A 156 -3.95 7.85 9.53
N VAL A 157 -4.22 7.68 8.24
CA VAL A 157 -5.35 8.32 7.53
C VAL A 157 -6.66 8.11 8.31
N TYR A 158 -6.82 6.98 9.00
CA TYR A 158 -8.08 6.60 9.65
C TYR A 158 -8.03 6.66 11.17
N LYS A 159 -7.02 7.32 11.76
CA LYS A 159 -6.82 7.40 13.22
C LYS A 159 -8.05 7.95 13.96
N SER A 160 -8.83 8.82 13.31
CA SER A 160 -10.06 9.38 13.90
C SER A 160 -11.23 8.41 13.98
N ILE A 161 -11.19 7.29 13.25
CA ILE A 161 -12.32 6.35 13.10
C ILE A 161 -12.00 4.99 13.72
N THR A 162 -10.75 4.56 13.67
CA THR A 162 -10.35 3.26 14.23
C THR A 162 -9.02 3.32 14.96
N THR A 163 -8.96 2.62 16.09
CA THR A 163 -7.76 2.45 16.91
C THR A 163 -7.06 1.11 16.66
N LYS A 164 -7.67 0.23 15.86
CA LYS A 164 -7.18 -1.12 15.56
C LYS A 164 -7.00 -1.28 14.07
N ILE A 165 -5.91 -1.91 13.68
CA ILE A 165 -5.58 -2.20 12.29
C ILE A 165 -5.55 -3.72 12.15
N TYR A 166 -6.29 -4.23 11.17
CA TYR A 166 -6.26 -5.64 10.80
C TYR A 166 -5.57 -5.74 9.46
N THR A 167 -4.43 -6.40 9.42
CA THR A 167 -3.72 -6.67 8.17
C THR A 167 -4.26 -7.95 7.53
N PRO A 168 -4.56 -7.95 6.22
CA PRO A 168 -4.95 -9.17 5.53
C PRO A 168 -3.84 -10.22 5.61
N THR A 169 -4.25 -11.48 5.76
CA THR A 169 -3.38 -12.63 5.54
C THR A 169 -3.76 -13.27 4.22
N PHE A 170 -2.77 -13.60 3.40
CA PHE A 170 -2.98 -14.05 2.03
C PHE A 170 -2.91 -15.57 1.90
N ASN A 171 -3.56 -16.15 0.88
CA ASN A 171 -3.52 -17.58 0.60
C ASN A 171 -2.30 -18.00 -0.22
N VAL A 172 -1.70 -19.14 0.14
CA VAL A 172 -0.58 -19.71 -0.61
C VAL A 172 -1.03 -19.97 -2.07
N PRO A 173 -0.20 -19.65 -3.08
CA PRO A 173 1.21 -19.23 -3.03
C PRO A 173 1.46 -17.72 -2.86
N LEU A 174 0.41 -16.92 -2.67
CA LEU A 174 0.50 -15.46 -2.56
C LEU A 174 1.25 -15.08 -1.28
N THR A 175 2.35 -14.34 -1.46
CA THR A 175 3.27 -13.97 -0.37
C THR A 175 3.73 -12.53 -0.55
N PRO A 176 2.79 -11.56 -0.48
CA PRO A 176 3.11 -10.17 -0.75
C PRO A 176 4.01 -9.62 0.35
N TYR A 177 4.90 -8.72 -0.05
CA TYR A 177 5.64 -7.92 0.92
C TYR A 177 4.70 -6.86 1.50
N VAL A 178 4.37 -7.00 2.78
CA VAL A 178 3.41 -6.12 3.48
C VAL A 178 4.17 -5.02 4.22
N ALA A 179 3.94 -3.77 3.82
CA ALA A 179 4.46 -2.58 4.47
C ALA A 179 3.32 -1.77 5.09
N ILE A 180 3.54 -1.30 6.32
CA ILE A 180 2.58 -0.44 7.02
C ILE A 180 3.28 0.90 7.24
N ALA A 181 2.68 1.99 6.74
CA ALA A 181 3.22 3.31 6.99
C ALA A 181 3.23 3.59 8.49
N THR A 182 4.36 4.08 9.01
CA THR A 182 4.51 4.55 10.39
C THR A 182 4.27 6.07 10.44
N LEU A 183 3.91 6.59 11.62
CA LEU A 183 3.94 8.04 11.83
C LEU A 183 5.39 8.52 11.69
N THR A 184 5.63 9.44 10.77
CA THR A 184 6.78 10.33 10.89
C THR A 184 6.45 11.30 12.02
N LEU A 185 7.22 11.23 13.11
CA LEU A 185 7.16 12.25 14.16
C LEU A 185 7.82 13.50 13.55
N ASP A 186 7.02 14.53 13.28
CA ASP A 186 7.51 15.88 13.01
C ASP A 186 8.12 16.49 14.28
#